data_AF-A0AAN8KPT4-F1
#
_entry.id   AF-A0AAN8KPT4-F1
#
_cell.length_a   1.000
_cell.length_b   1.000
_cell.length_c   1.000
_cell.angle_alpha   90.00
_cell.angle_beta   90.00
_cell.angle_gamma   90.00
#
_symmetry.space_group_name_H-M   'P 1'
#
loop_
_entity.id
_entity.type
_entity.pdbx_description
1 polymer ?
#
loop_
_entity_poly.entity_id
_entity_poly.type
_entity_poly.pdbx_seq_one_letter_code
_entity_poly.pdbx_strand_id
1 'polypeptide(L)'
;MRQSQVDKLYAGMKDLSEERRGKLDERFRLFQLNREVDDLEQWIAEREVVAGSHELGQDYEHVTMLQERFREFARDTGNIGQERVDAVNRLADELINAGHADAATVAEWKDGLNEAWADLLELIDTRTQILAASYELHKFYHDAKEILGRILDKHKKLPEEVGRDQNTVETLQRMHTTFEHDIQALGTQVRQLQEDAVRLQSAYAGDKADDIQRRESEVLEAWNTLLEACNGRRVHLLDTGDKFRFFSMVRDLMLWMEDVIRLIEAQENPRDVSSVELLMNNHQGIKAEIDARNDSFTACIELGKSLLARKHYASEEIKDKLLQLMDKRKDMIDKWEDRREWLRLILEVHQFGRDAGVAEAWLLGQEPYLFGRELGQSVDEVEKLIKRHEAFEKSAAHLGGALLSAGEVDYVGVIGSEKTARGRRENAETPFAGAFTGAGLTTAEWSRERTAERTALRPGFLQVS
;
A
#
# COMPACT_ATOMS: atom_id res chain seq x y z
N MET A 1 -25.93 94.13 79.73
CA MET A 1 -25.03 93.56 80.75
C MET A 1 -25.40 92.12 81.10
N ARG A 2 -26.59 91.82 81.66
CA ARG A 2 -27.00 90.42 81.95
C ARG A 2 -27.23 89.57 80.69
N GLN A 3 -27.90 90.11 79.66
CA GLN A 3 -28.16 89.39 78.40
C GLN A 3 -26.86 88.93 77.70
N SER A 4 -25.90 89.85 77.52
CA SER A 4 -24.60 89.54 76.92
C SER A 4 -23.76 88.51 77.68
N GLN A 5 -23.98 88.35 78.98
CA GLN A 5 -23.31 87.32 79.79
C GLN A 5 -23.98 85.96 79.60
N VAL A 6 -25.31 85.92 79.51
CA VAL A 6 -26.07 84.72 79.17
C VAL A 6 -25.75 84.25 77.75
N ASP A 7 -25.65 85.15 76.77
CA ASP A 7 -25.32 84.80 75.38
C ASP A 7 -23.92 84.19 75.26
N LYS A 8 -22.92 84.68 76.02
CA LYS A 8 -21.57 84.10 76.08
C LYS A 8 -21.55 82.72 76.73
N LEU A 9 -22.30 82.53 77.82
CA LEU A 9 -22.42 81.23 78.48
C LEU A 9 -23.16 80.22 77.60
N TYR A 10 -24.17 80.66 76.87
CA TYR A 10 -24.90 79.83 75.90
C TYR A 10 -24.01 79.45 74.71
N ALA A 11 -23.24 80.38 74.15
CA ALA A 11 -22.26 80.10 73.10
C ALA A 11 -21.21 79.08 73.58
N GLY A 12 -20.61 79.30 74.75
CA GLY A 12 -19.63 78.34 75.30
C GLY A 12 -20.23 76.97 75.63
N MET A 13 -21.49 76.90 76.08
CA MET A 13 -22.19 75.62 76.28
C MET A 13 -22.46 74.90 74.95
N LYS A 14 -22.83 75.65 73.91
CA LYS A 14 -23.01 75.14 72.55
C LYS A 14 -21.70 74.59 71.98
N ASP A 15 -20.60 75.33 72.12
CA ASP A 15 -19.26 74.91 71.67
C ASP A 15 -18.82 73.62 72.38
N LEU A 16 -18.99 73.54 73.71
CA LEU A 16 -18.69 72.33 74.49
C LEU A 16 -19.60 71.14 74.09
N SER A 17 -20.86 71.40 73.76
CA SER A 17 -21.78 70.38 73.27
C SER A 17 -21.37 69.87 71.89
N GLU A 18 -20.93 70.76 71.00
CA GLU A 18 -20.45 70.41 69.66
C GLU A 18 -19.13 69.64 69.73
N GLU A 19 -18.20 70.05 70.59
CA GLU A 19 -16.94 69.34 70.85
C GLU A 19 -17.20 67.94 71.41
N ARG A 20 -18.10 67.80 72.40
CA ARG A 20 -18.49 66.50 72.94
C ARG A 20 -19.11 65.61 71.88
N ARG A 21 -19.97 66.16 71.01
CA ARG A 21 -20.57 65.43 69.91
C ARG A 21 -19.52 64.95 68.90
N GLY A 22 -18.54 65.80 68.55
CA GLY A 22 -17.42 65.42 67.70
C GLY A 22 -16.61 64.26 68.27
N LYS A 23 -16.23 64.35 69.56
CA LYS A 23 -15.50 63.27 70.25
C LYS A 23 -16.28 61.96 70.33
N LEU A 24 -17.60 62.02 70.52
CA LEU A 24 -18.46 60.83 70.53
C LEU A 24 -18.58 60.21 69.14
N ASP A 25 -18.66 61.03 68.08
CA ASP A 25 -18.70 60.58 66.69
C ASP A 25 -17.37 59.94 66.26
N GLU A 26 -16.24 60.55 66.63
CA GLU A 26 -14.89 59.99 66.46
C GLU A 26 -14.76 58.61 67.12
N ARG A 27 -15.16 58.50 68.41
CA ARG A 27 -15.16 57.21 69.12
C ARG A 27 -16.10 56.19 68.48
N PHE A 28 -17.28 56.60 68.05
CA PHE A 28 -18.23 55.72 67.37
C PHE A 28 -17.64 55.16 66.08
N ARG A 29 -17.04 56.01 65.23
CA ARG A 29 -16.41 55.59 63.98
C ARG A 29 -15.19 54.69 64.22
N LEU A 30 -14.40 54.94 65.26
CA LEU A 30 -13.28 54.06 65.63
C LEU A 30 -13.75 52.65 66.00
N PHE A 31 -14.76 52.53 66.88
CA PHE A 31 -15.32 51.23 67.27
C PHE A 31 -16.04 50.54 66.10
N GLN A 32 -16.68 51.32 65.22
CA GLN A 32 -17.25 50.79 64.00
C GLN A 32 -16.15 50.18 63.12
N LEU A 33 -15.07 50.92 62.85
CA LEU A 33 -13.95 50.42 62.05
C LEU A 33 -13.33 49.16 62.67
N ASN A 34 -13.06 49.17 63.97
CA ASN A 34 -12.49 48.02 64.66
C ASN A 34 -13.34 46.76 64.48
N ARG A 35 -14.67 46.88 64.63
CA ARG A 35 -15.58 45.75 64.38
C ARG A 35 -15.53 45.27 62.93
N GLU A 36 -15.52 46.18 61.96
CA GLU A 36 -15.46 45.80 60.53
C GLU A 36 -14.10 45.15 60.17
N VAL A 37 -13.00 45.55 60.82
CA VAL A 37 -11.68 44.90 60.71
C VAL A 37 -11.76 43.49 61.29
N ASP A 38 -12.19 43.34 62.55
CA ASP A 38 -12.28 42.04 63.24
C ASP A 38 -13.19 41.05 62.47
N ASP A 39 -14.34 41.53 61.97
CA ASP A 39 -15.30 40.74 61.18
C ASP A 39 -14.72 40.32 59.81
N LEU A 40 -13.79 41.09 59.25
CA LEU A 40 -13.14 40.77 57.99
C LEU A 40 -11.93 39.85 58.20
N GLU A 41 -11.12 40.08 59.23
CA GLU A 41 -10.02 39.18 59.62
C GLU A 41 -10.53 37.78 59.95
N GLN A 42 -11.63 37.67 60.70
CA GLN A 42 -12.26 36.37 60.98
C GLN A 42 -12.74 35.70 59.70
N TRP A 43 -13.32 36.45 58.76
CA TRP A 43 -13.73 35.92 57.46
C TRP A 43 -12.54 35.47 56.62
N ILE A 44 -11.42 36.20 56.63
CA ILE A 44 -10.17 35.82 55.95
C ILE A 44 -9.66 34.49 56.53
N ALA A 45 -9.57 34.37 57.86
CA ALA A 45 -9.13 33.14 58.52
C ALA A 45 -9.99 31.92 58.16
N GLU A 46 -11.31 32.09 58.02
CA GLU A 46 -12.21 31.02 57.55
C GLU A 46 -11.92 30.59 56.10
N ARG A 47 -11.52 31.53 55.25
CA ARG A 47 -11.16 31.26 53.84
C ARG A 47 -9.79 30.61 53.73
N GLU A 48 -8.83 30.97 54.58
CA GLU A 48 -7.51 30.34 54.65
C GLU A 48 -7.60 28.83 54.91
N VAL A 49 -8.56 28.38 55.74
CA VAL A 49 -8.78 26.93 55.98
C VAL A 49 -9.08 26.19 54.67
N VAL A 50 -9.85 26.78 53.77
CA VAL A 50 -10.20 26.18 52.47
C VAL A 50 -9.02 26.27 51.50
N ALA A 51 -8.34 27.41 51.45
CA ALA A 51 -7.18 27.63 50.59
C ALA A 51 -5.98 26.75 50.99
N GLY A 52 -5.81 26.47 52.28
CA GLY A 52 -4.77 25.60 52.85
C GLY A 52 -5.09 24.11 52.84
N SER A 53 -6.18 23.68 52.18
CA SER A 53 -6.47 22.25 52.03
C SER A 53 -5.32 21.53 51.30
N HIS A 54 -5.03 20.29 51.69
CA HIS A 54 -3.98 19.45 51.10
C HIS A 54 -4.52 18.38 50.12
N GLU A 55 -5.82 18.35 49.88
CA GLU A 55 -6.47 17.32 49.05
C GLU A 55 -6.17 17.53 47.56
N LEU A 56 -5.53 16.58 46.86
CA LEU A 56 -5.11 16.79 45.46
C LEU A 56 -5.93 16.00 44.43
N GLY A 57 -6.98 15.30 44.88
CA GLY A 57 -7.70 14.33 44.08
C GLY A 57 -7.10 12.93 44.18
N GLN A 58 -7.92 11.92 43.89
CA GLN A 58 -7.53 10.51 43.90
C GLN A 58 -7.46 9.92 42.48
N ASP A 59 -8.24 10.51 41.57
CA ASP A 59 -8.35 10.18 40.15
C ASP A 59 -8.66 11.45 39.35
N TYR A 60 -8.76 11.30 38.03
CA TYR A 60 -8.95 12.40 37.10
C TYR A 60 -10.29 13.13 37.32
N GLU A 61 -11.36 12.38 37.58
CA GLU A 61 -12.68 12.93 37.85
C GLU A 61 -12.69 13.74 39.15
N HIS A 62 -12.07 13.21 40.21
CA HIS A 62 -12.01 13.87 41.51
C HIS A 62 -11.18 15.17 41.44
N VAL A 63 -9.99 15.14 40.83
CA VAL A 63 -9.17 16.36 40.71
C VAL A 63 -9.83 17.41 39.82
N THR A 64 -10.58 16.99 38.79
CA THR A 64 -11.36 17.91 37.96
C THR A 64 -12.41 18.64 38.80
N MET A 65 -13.19 17.91 39.60
CA MET A 65 -14.18 18.51 40.50
C MET A 65 -13.53 19.46 41.52
N LEU A 66 -12.42 19.04 42.14
CA LEU A 66 -11.69 19.89 43.10
C LEU A 66 -11.18 21.17 42.45
N GLN A 67 -10.61 21.08 41.24
CA GLN A 67 -10.10 22.23 40.51
C GLN A 67 -11.23 23.20 40.14
N GLU A 68 -12.37 22.70 39.64
CA GLU A 68 -13.53 23.52 39.32
C GLU A 68 -14.10 24.23 40.56
N ARG A 69 -14.34 23.47 41.63
CA ARG A 69 -14.84 24.02 42.89
C ARG A 69 -13.88 25.05 43.49
N PHE A 70 -12.58 24.79 43.43
CA PHE A 70 -11.58 25.72 43.95
C PHE A 70 -11.46 26.98 43.09
N ARG A 71 -11.61 26.86 41.77
CA ARG A 71 -11.65 28.01 40.85
C ARG A 71 -12.83 28.93 41.16
N GLU A 72 -14.01 28.37 41.43
CA GLU A 72 -15.18 29.14 41.87
C GLU A 72 -14.93 29.80 43.22
N PHE A 73 -14.41 29.04 44.19
CA PHE A 73 -14.04 29.57 45.50
C PHE A 73 -13.05 30.74 45.41
N ALA A 74 -12.00 30.61 44.60
CA ALA A 74 -10.97 31.64 44.43
C ALA A 74 -11.56 32.91 43.81
N ARG A 75 -12.38 32.76 42.76
CA ARG A 75 -13.05 33.89 42.11
C ARG A 75 -13.99 34.61 43.07
N ASP A 76 -14.84 33.87 43.77
CA ASP A 76 -15.84 34.45 44.65
C ASP A 76 -15.18 35.08 45.90
N THR A 77 -14.13 34.46 46.43
CA THR A 77 -13.32 35.02 47.53
C THR A 77 -12.62 36.29 47.09
N GLY A 78 -11.97 36.30 45.92
CA GLY A 78 -11.31 37.48 45.36
C GLY A 78 -12.27 38.66 45.19
N ASN A 79 -13.45 38.42 44.59
CA ASN A 79 -14.44 39.48 44.36
C ASN A 79 -15.00 40.06 45.67
N ILE A 80 -15.49 39.20 46.57
CA ILE A 80 -16.13 39.62 47.82
C ILE A 80 -15.09 40.22 48.78
N GLY A 81 -13.92 39.58 48.87
CA GLY A 81 -12.84 40.01 49.76
C GLY A 81 -12.28 41.35 49.34
N GLN A 82 -12.00 41.56 48.05
CA GLN A 82 -11.47 42.83 47.57
C GLN A 82 -12.45 43.98 47.83
N GLU A 83 -13.75 43.80 47.56
CA GLU A 83 -14.77 44.82 47.84
C GLU A 83 -14.80 45.21 49.33
N ARG A 84 -14.74 44.22 50.22
CA ARG A 84 -14.76 44.45 51.68
C ARG A 84 -13.47 45.10 52.18
N VAL A 85 -12.31 44.64 51.72
CA VAL A 85 -11.00 45.23 52.03
C VAL A 85 -10.96 46.69 51.57
N ASP A 86 -11.42 46.99 50.36
CA ASP A 86 -11.50 48.36 49.82
C ASP A 86 -12.45 49.26 50.65
N ALA A 87 -13.54 48.70 51.18
CA ALA A 87 -14.46 49.43 52.04
C ALA A 87 -13.83 49.77 53.40
N VAL A 88 -13.20 48.80 54.06
CA VAL A 88 -12.51 49.00 55.35
C VAL A 88 -11.32 49.94 55.20
N ASN A 89 -10.52 49.78 54.13
CA ASN A 89 -9.41 50.67 53.81
C ASN A 89 -9.85 52.14 53.64
N ARG A 90 -10.98 52.38 52.96
CA ARG A 90 -11.54 53.75 52.83
C ARG A 90 -11.95 54.34 54.17
N LEU A 91 -12.61 53.57 55.03
CA LEU A 91 -13.00 54.04 56.38
C LEU A 91 -11.78 54.37 57.24
N ALA A 92 -10.74 53.52 57.17
CA ALA A 92 -9.47 53.77 57.85
C ALA A 92 -8.78 55.05 57.34
N ASP A 93 -8.71 55.23 56.01
CA ASP A 93 -8.12 56.42 55.40
C ASP A 93 -8.89 57.70 55.74
N GLU A 94 -10.22 57.66 55.80
CA GLU A 94 -11.04 58.80 56.23
C GLU A 94 -10.70 59.24 57.67
N LEU A 95 -10.54 58.29 58.60
CA LEU A 95 -10.17 58.57 59.99
C LEU A 95 -8.73 59.09 60.12
N ILE A 96 -7.78 58.51 59.38
CA ILE A 96 -6.38 58.94 59.38
C ILE A 96 -6.27 60.36 58.81
N ASN A 97 -6.90 60.63 57.66
CA ASN A 97 -6.86 61.93 56.99
C ASN A 97 -7.59 63.03 57.79
N ALA A 98 -8.59 62.67 58.58
CA ALA A 98 -9.25 63.59 59.50
C ALA A 98 -8.39 63.96 60.73
N GLY A 99 -7.23 63.32 60.92
CA GLY A 99 -6.32 63.58 62.05
C GLY A 99 -6.83 63.01 63.37
N HIS A 100 -7.53 61.87 63.34
CA HIS A 100 -8.06 61.21 64.52
C HIS A 100 -6.96 60.91 65.55
N ALA A 101 -7.27 61.04 66.86
CA ALA A 101 -6.27 60.87 67.93
C ALA A 101 -5.60 59.49 67.94
N ASP A 102 -6.35 58.45 67.57
CA ASP A 102 -5.88 57.05 67.49
C ASP A 102 -5.42 56.64 66.07
N ALA A 103 -5.05 57.59 65.20
CA ALA A 103 -4.69 57.32 63.80
C ALA A 103 -3.54 56.30 63.62
N ALA A 104 -2.59 56.24 64.55
CA ALA A 104 -1.51 55.25 64.50
C ALA A 104 -2.02 53.81 64.66
N THR A 105 -2.96 53.60 65.57
CA THR A 105 -3.61 52.28 65.78
C THR A 105 -4.49 51.90 64.60
N VAL A 106 -5.21 52.86 64.01
CA VAL A 106 -5.99 52.64 62.79
C VAL A 106 -5.11 52.23 61.61
N ALA A 107 -3.93 52.84 61.46
CA ALA A 107 -2.96 52.45 60.45
C ALA A 107 -2.44 51.03 60.68
N GLU A 108 -2.11 50.67 61.92
CA GLU A 108 -1.69 49.30 62.28
C GLU A 108 -2.74 48.24 61.93
N TRP A 109 -4.03 48.49 62.26
CA TRP A 109 -5.13 47.60 61.87
C TRP A 109 -5.30 47.49 60.36
N LYS A 110 -5.20 48.62 59.66
CA LYS A 110 -5.28 48.65 58.19
C LYS A 110 -4.14 47.83 57.57
N ASP A 111 -2.92 47.99 58.06
CA ASP A 111 -1.75 47.29 57.53
C ASP A 111 -1.87 45.77 57.80
N GLY A 112 -2.22 45.36 59.02
CA GLY A 112 -2.42 43.95 59.38
C GLY A 112 -3.52 43.26 58.57
N LEU A 113 -4.65 43.94 58.35
CA LEU A 113 -5.72 43.43 57.49
C LEU A 113 -5.26 43.25 56.03
N ASN A 114 -4.50 44.20 55.49
CA ASN A 114 -4.00 44.10 54.12
C ASN A 114 -2.92 43.00 53.98
N GLU A 115 -2.11 42.79 55.00
CA GLU A 115 -1.15 41.67 55.07
C GLU A 115 -1.89 40.33 55.07
N ALA A 116 -2.88 40.14 55.96
CA ALA A 116 -3.69 38.92 56.00
C ALA A 116 -4.45 38.67 54.67
N TRP A 117 -4.93 39.72 54.02
CA TRP A 117 -5.56 39.60 52.69
C TRP A 117 -4.56 39.17 51.62
N ALA A 118 -3.35 39.75 51.61
CA ALA A 118 -2.29 39.37 50.68
C ALA A 118 -1.86 37.91 50.87
N ASP A 119 -1.68 37.47 52.12
CA ASP A 119 -1.32 36.10 52.47
C ASP A 119 -2.38 35.09 51.98
N LEU A 120 -3.67 35.40 52.16
CA LEU A 120 -4.76 34.57 51.63
C LEU A 120 -4.72 34.48 50.10
N LEU A 121 -4.45 35.58 49.39
CA LEU A 121 -4.33 35.58 47.93
C LEU A 121 -3.14 34.74 47.45
N GLU A 122 -1.99 34.81 48.14
CA GLU A 122 -0.83 33.95 47.84
C GLU A 122 -1.13 32.47 48.10
N LEU A 123 -1.86 32.15 49.17
CA LEU A 123 -2.29 30.79 49.48
C LEU A 123 -3.25 30.25 48.41
N ILE A 124 -4.20 31.07 47.94
CA ILE A 124 -5.10 30.73 46.84
C ILE A 124 -4.34 30.49 45.54
N ASP A 125 -3.35 31.32 45.21
CA ASP A 125 -2.54 31.15 44.01
C ASP A 125 -1.70 29.87 44.07
N THR A 126 -1.01 29.65 45.19
CA THR A 126 -0.22 28.43 45.45
C THR A 126 -1.09 27.18 45.30
N ARG A 127 -2.28 27.19 45.91
CA ARG A 127 -3.22 26.06 45.84
C ARG A 127 -3.75 25.83 44.42
N THR A 128 -4.03 26.91 43.69
CA THR A 128 -4.43 26.87 42.27
C THR A 128 -3.36 26.18 41.43
N GLN A 129 -2.08 26.56 41.60
CA GLN A 129 -0.97 25.97 40.86
C GLN A 129 -0.78 24.47 41.20
N ILE A 130 -0.89 24.10 42.49
CA ILE A 130 -0.77 22.71 42.92
C ILE A 130 -1.91 21.85 42.36
N LEU A 131 -3.15 22.34 42.36
CA LEU A 131 -4.29 21.63 41.76
C LEU A 131 -4.16 21.52 40.24
N ALA A 132 -3.61 22.53 39.57
CA ALA A 132 -3.30 22.46 38.15
C ALA A 132 -2.25 21.37 37.85
N ALA A 133 -1.16 21.31 38.61
CA ALA A 133 -0.15 20.25 38.45
C ALA A 133 -0.73 18.85 38.70
N SER A 134 -1.55 18.69 39.76
CA SER A 134 -2.24 17.42 40.04
C SER A 134 -3.18 17.01 38.91
N TYR A 135 -3.95 17.96 38.38
CA TYR A 135 -4.86 17.74 37.25
C TYR A 135 -4.12 17.21 36.03
N GLU A 136 -3.03 17.87 35.63
CA GLU A 136 -2.22 17.47 34.46
C GLU A 136 -1.66 16.06 34.61
N LEU A 137 -1.19 15.70 35.81
CA LEU A 137 -0.67 14.37 36.09
C LEU A 137 -1.77 13.28 36.01
N HIS A 138 -2.91 13.50 36.65
CA HIS A 138 -4.02 12.55 36.60
C HIS A 138 -4.63 12.44 35.20
N LYS A 139 -4.71 13.56 34.46
CA LYS A 139 -5.12 13.58 33.06
C LYS A 139 -4.20 12.71 32.21
N PHE A 140 -2.88 12.84 32.36
CA PHE A 140 -1.93 11.99 31.64
C PHE A 140 -2.17 10.50 31.89
N TYR A 141 -2.34 10.08 33.14
CA TYR A 141 -2.61 8.67 33.45
C TYR A 141 -3.94 8.17 32.89
N HIS A 142 -4.98 9.01 32.93
CA HIS A 142 -6.27 8.72 32.34
C HIS A 142 -6.16 8.57 30.82
N ASP A 143 -5.56 9.55 30.15
CA ASP A 143 -5.36 9.57 28.70
C ASP A 143 -4.51 8.37 28.24
N ALA A 144 -3.41 8.07 28.93
CA ALA A 144 -2.56 6.90 28.64
C ALA A 144 -3.38 5.59 28.69
N LYS A 145 -4.20 5.42 29.73
CA LYS A 145 -5.05 4.24 29.90
C LYS A 145 -6.13 4.14 28.81
N GLU A 146 -6.79 5.25 28.49
CA GLU A 146 -7.81 5.30 27.42
C GLU A 146 -7.20 5.00 26.06
N ILE A 147 -6.08 5.65 25.72
CA ILE A 147 -5.38 5.47 24.45
C ILE A 147 -4.90 4.03 24.32
N LEU A 148 -4.27 3.47 25.36
CA LEU A 148 -3.86 2.06 25.39
C LEU A 148 -5.03 1.13 25.13
N GLY A 149 -6.14 1.32 25.84
CA GLY A 149 -7.36 0.52 25.65
C GLY A 149 -7.86 0.57 24.20
N ARG A 150 -7.91 1.75 23.59
CA ARG A 150 -8.32 1.93 22.19
C ARG A 150 -7.37 1.27 21.20
N ILE A 151 -6.06 1.33 21.44
CA ILE A 151 -5.04 0.67 20.61
C ILE A 151 -5.22 -0.85 20.66
N LEU A 152 -5.34 -1.42 21.86
CA LEU A 152 -5.54 -2.86 22.05
C LEU A 152 -6.85 -3.34 21.41
N ASP A 153 -7.93 -2.56 21.53
CA ASP A 153 -9.21 -2.84 20.89
C ASP A 153 -9.11 -2.81 19.36
N LYS A 154 -8.38 -1.85 18.79
CA LYS A 154 -8.13 -1.79 17.33
C LYS A 154 -7.29 -2.97 16.88
N HIS A 155 -6.25 -3.34 17.62
CA HIS A 155 -5.43 -4.51 17.34
C HIS A 155 -6.27 -5.79 17.29
N LYS A 156 -7.15 -6.00 18.28
CA LYS A 156 -8.04 -7.17 18.32
C LYS A 156 -9.04 -7.21 17.17
N LYS A 157 -9.42 -6.06 16.61
CA LYS A 157 -10.36 -5.94 15.49
C LYS A 157 -9.67 -6.06 14.12
N LEU A 158 -8.34 -6.16 14.07
CA LEU A 158 -7.62 -6.34 12.82
C LEU A 158 -7.99 -7.72 12.23
N PRO A 159 -8.59 -7.78 11.03
CA PRO A 159 -8.96 -9.07 10.45
C PRO A 159 -7.73 -9.92 10.13
N GLU A 160 -7.85 -11.24 10.21
CA GLU A 160 -6.78 -12.18 9.84
C GLU A 160 -6.94 -12.74 8.41
N GLU A 161 -8.15 -12.71 7.85
CA GLU A 161 -8.44 -13.26 6.53
C GLU A 161 -7.76 -12.48 5.41
N VAL A 162 -7.26 -13.19 4.38
CA VAL A 162 -6.60 -12.56 3.22
C VAL A 162 -7.35 -12.68 1.90
N GLY A 163 -8.47 -13.40 1.87
CA GLY A 163 -9.26 -13.62 0.66
C GLY A 163 -8.92 -14.93 -0.05
N ARG A 164 -9.83 -15.39 -0.91
CA ARG A 164 -9.75 -16.68 -1.62
C ARG A 164 -9.74 -16.56 -3.14
N ASP A 165 -9.89 -15.35 -3.64
CA ASP A 165 -9.92 -14.99 -5.06
C ASP A 165 -9.56 -13.51 -5.22
N GLN A 166 -9.21 -13.09 -6.44
CA GLN A 166 -8.76 -11.72 -6.73
C GLN A 166 -9.73 -10.64 -6.19
N ASN A 167 -11.03 -10.80 -6.39
CA ASN A 167 -12.03 -9.79 -6.03
C ASN A 167 -12.18 -9.65 -4.51
N THR A 168 -12.13 -10.77 -3.79
CA THR A 168 -12.15 -10.77 -2.32
C THR A 168 -10.89 -10.10 -1.75
N VAL A 169 -9.70 -10.39 -2.30
CA VAL A 169 -8.46 -9.72 -1.87
C VAL A 169 -8.54 -8.22 -2.11
N GLU A 170 -8.96 -7.76 -3.30
CA GLU A 170 -9.07 -6.33 -3.62
C GLU A 170 -10.06 -5.59 -2.72
N THR A 171 -11.13 -6.26 -2.31
CA THR A 171 -12.08 -5.72 -1.33
C THR A 171 -11.44 -5.60 0.05
N LEU A 172 -10.73 -6.63 0.50
CA LEU A 172 -10.02 -6.62 1.78
C LEU A 172 -8.87 -5.59 1.81
N GLN A 173 -8.16 -5.38 0.70
CA GLN A 173 -7.14 -4.34 0.57
C GLN A 173 -7.73 -2.93 0.75
N ARG A 174 -8.90 -2.65 0.15
CA ARG A 174 -9.61 -1.36 0.32
C ARG A 174 -10.10 -1.18 1.76
N MET A 175 -10.65 -2.22 2.35
CA MET A 175 -11.06 -2.20 3.77
C MET A 175 -9.86 -1.97 4.68
N HIS A 176 -8.72 -2.62 4.43
CA HIS A 176 -7.48 -2.45 5.19
C HIS A 176 -6.92 -1.02 5.06
N THR A 177 -6.95 -0.45 3.86
CA THR A 177 -6.56 0.96 3.64
C THR A 177 -7.43 1.92 4.44
N THR A 178 -8.73 1.63 4.54
CA THR A 178 -9.66 2.42 5.37
C THR A 178 -9.33 2.27 6.86
N PHE A 179 -9.03 1.05 7.30
CA PHE A 179 -8.60 0.79 8.67
C PHE A 179 -7.31 1.53 9.03
N GLU A 180 -6.31 1.53 8.15
CA GLU A 180 -5.05 2.28 8.33
C GLU A 180 -5.26 3.80 8.40
N HIS A 181 -6.28 4.30 7.70
CA HIS A 181 -6.71 5.68 7.81
C HIS A 181 -7.39 5.96 9.16
N ASP A 182 -8.29 5.08 9.60
CA ASP A 182 -9.04 5.23 10.87
C ASP A 182 -8.14 5.26 12.11
N ILE A 183 -6.98 4.59 12.06
CA ILE A 183 -6.02 4.60 13.17
C ILE A 183 -5.13 5.85 13.20
N GLN A 184 -5.15 6.72 12.18
CA GLN A 184 -4.33 7.94 12.16
C GLN A 184 -4.65 8.88 13.33
N ALA A 185 -5.93 8.96 13.73
CA ALA A 185 -6.36 9.75 14.89
C ALA A 185 -5.77 9.22 16.21
N LEU A 186 -5.60 7.89 16.34
CA LEU A 186 -4.88 7.33 17.48
C LEU A 186 -3.40 7.71 17.43
N GLY A 187 -2.79 7.69 16.24
CA GLY A 187 -1.41 8.16 16.05
C GLY A 187 -1.21 9.62 16.48
N THR A 188 -2.18 10.51 16.25
CA THR A 188 -2.13 11.89 16.79
C THR A 188 -2.22 11.94 18.31
N GLN A 189 -3.09 11.11 18.92
CA GLN A 189 -3.24 11.05 20.38
C GLN A 189 -1.99 10.50 21.06
N VAL A 190 -1.35 9.47 20.47
CA VAL A 190 -0.08 8.92 20.97
C VAL A 190 1.02 9.98 20.95
N ARG A 191 1.14 10.79 19.88
CA ARG A 191 2.13 11.87 19.84
C ARG A 191 1.88 12.94 20.90
N GLN A 192 0.62 13.35 21.09
CA GLN A 192 0.27 14.29 22.15
C GLN A 192 0.64 13.75 23.54
N LEU A 193 0.38 12.46 23.78
CA LEU A 193 0.74 11.80 25.03
C LEU A 193 2.27 11.80 25.26
N GLN A 194 3.08 11.61 24.22
CA GLN A 194 4.55 11.70 24.32
C GLN A 194 5.00 13.13 24.69
N GLU A 195 4.40 14.15 24.07
CA GLU A 195 4.71 15.55 24.40
C GLU A 195 4.34 15.86 25.86
N ASP A 196 3.19 15.37 26.33
CA ASP A 196 2.77 15.49 27.73
C ASP A 196 3.69 14.72 28.68
N ALA A 197 4.12 13.50 28.31
CA ALA A 197 5.06 12.70 29.09
C ALA A 197 6.40 13.44 29.28
N VAL A 198 6.98 13.98 28.21
CA VAL A 198 8.25 14.73 28.26
C VAL A 198 8.14 15.96 29.16
N ARG A 199 7.04 16.71 29.04
CA ARG A 199 6.78 17.88 29.89
C ARG A 199 6.65 17.47 31.37
N LEU A 200 5.89 16.43 31.66
CA LEU A 200 5.67 15.96 33.04
C LEU A 200 6.93 15.33 33.65
N GLN A 201 7.71 14.56 32.89
CA GLN A 201 9.01 14.03 33.33
C GLN A 201 9.99 15.13 33.70
N SER A 202 9.90 16.30 33.07
CA SER A 202 10.73 17.45 33.41
C SER A 202 10.26 18.15 34.70
N ALA A 203 8.97 18.01 35.05
CA ALA A 203 8.35 18.64 36.21
C ALA A 203 8.37 17.76 37.48
N TYR A 204 8.46 16.44 37.32
CA TYR A 204 8.53 15.45 38.41
C TYR A 204 9.89 14.76 38.46
N ALA A 205 10.27 14.23 39.61
CA ALA A 205 11.53 13.50 39.80
C ALA A 205 11.31 12.17 40.56
N GLY A 206 12.28 11.26 40.46
CA GLY A 206 12.25 9.95 41.12
C GLY A 206 11.12 9.06 40.61
N ASP A 207 10.50 8.30 41.51
CA ASP A 207 9.49 7.27 41.20
C ASP A 207 8.34 7.77 40.30
N LYS A 208 7.94 9.04 40.41
CA LYS A 208 6.88 9.61 39.56
C LYS A 208 7.32 9.78 38.11
N ALA A 209 8.55 10.27 37.88
CA ALA A 209 9.09 10.40 36.53
C ALA A 209 9.25 9.03 35.87
N ASP A 210 9.73 8.04 36.64
CA ASP A 210 9.88 6.66 36.18
C ASP A 210 8.53 6.01 35.83
N ASP A 211 7.49 6.26 36.63
CA ASP A 211 6.14 5.75 36.33
C ASP A 211 5.53 6.41 35.09
N ILE A 212 5.71 7.72 34.90
CA ILE A 212 5.28 8.43 33.67
C ILE A 212 5.97 7.82 32.45
N GLN A 213 7.29 7.62 32.51
CA GLN A 213 8.06 6.99 31.43
C GLN A 213 7.58 5.56 31.14
N ARG A 214 7.32 4.78 32.18
CA ARG A 214 6.81 3.41 32.04
C ARG A 214 5.45 3.39 31.33
N ARG A 215 4.53 4.28 31.70
CA ARG A 215 3.20 4.40 31.07
C ARG A 215 3.27 4.86 29.64
N GLU A 216 4.11 5.84 29.35
CA GLU A 216 4.40 6.25 27.97
C GLU A 216 4.92 5.07 27.14
N SER A 217 5.90 4.33 27.67
CA SER A 217 6.50 3.18 26.99
C SER A 217 5.48 2.09 26.69
N GLU A 218 4.58 1.77 27.64
CA GLU A 218 3.50 0.79 27.45
C GLU A 218 2.58 1.16 26.26
N VAL A 219 2.21 2.43 26.15
CA VAL A 219 1.39 2.94 25.03
C VAL A 219 2.17 2.86 23.70
N LEU A 220 3.45 3.23 23.70
CA LEU A 220 4.29 3.21 22.51
C LEU A 220 4.56 1.80 22.00
N GLU A 221 4.83 0.85 22.89
CA GLU A 221 4.99 -0.57 22.53
C GLU A 221 3.70 -1.13 21.91
N ALA A 222 2.54 -0.86 22.52
CA ALA A 222 1.26 -1.27 21.96
C ALA A 222 0.98 -0.63 20.59
N TRP A 223 1.31 0.66 20.43
CA TRP A 223 1.15 1.39 19.17
C TRP A 223 2.05 0.81 18.07
N ASN A 224 3.32 0.56 18.35
CA ASN A 224 4.26 -0.03 17.41
C ASN A 224 3.84 -1.44 17.02
N THR A 225 3.39 -2.26 17.98
CA THR A 225 2.85 -3.60 17.72
C THR A 225 1.66 -3.55 16.75
N LEU A 226 0.74 -2.60 16.94
CA LEU A 226 -0.38 -2.39 16.02
C LEU A 226 0.08 -1.98 14.61
N LEU A 227 1.05 -1.06 14.51
CA LEU A 227 1.60 -0.65 13.21
C LEU A 227 2.30 -1.81 12.48
N GLU A 228 3.07 -2.62 13.20
CA GLU A 228 3.71 -3.81 12.66
C GLU A 228 2.68 -4.83 12.17
N ALA A 229 1.63 -5.10 12.94
CA ALA A 229 0.55 -5.99 12.55
C ALA A 229 -0.19 -5.47 11.30
N CYS A 230 -0.48 -4.16 11.23
CA CYS A 230 -1.09 -3.53 10.06
C CYS A 230 -0.19 -3.66 8.82
N ASN A 231 1.10 -3.39 8.97
CA ASN A 231 2.07 -3.50 7.89
C ASN A 231 2.22 -4.95 7.41
N GLY A 232 2.32 -5.90 8.34
CA GLY A 232 2.39 -7.33 8.03
C GLY A 232 1.15 -7.79 7.25
N ARG A 233 -0.04 -7.38 7.69
CA ARG A 233 -1.30 -7.65 6.97
C ARG A 233 -1.32 -7.02 5.58
N ARG A 234 -0.90 -5.76 5.44
CA ARG A 234 -0.83 -5.07 4.14
C ARG A 234 0.05 -5.83 3.15
N VAL A 235 1.24 -6.24 3.58
CA VAL A 235 2.16 -7.05 2.75
C VAL A 235 1.52 -8.40 2.40
N HIS A 236 0.91 -9.08 3.37
CA HIS A 236 0.28 -10.38 3.13
C HIS A 236 -0.90 -10.30 2.14
N LEU A 237 -1.72 -9.24 2.22
CA LEU A 237 -2.80 -8.98 1.26
C LEU A 237 -2.28 -8.63 -0.14
N LEU A 238 -1.17 -7.89 -0.24
CA LEU A 238 -0.53 -7.59 -1.53
C LEU A 238 0.02 -8.85 -2.18
N ASP A 239 0.73 -9.68 -1.42
CA ASP A 239 1.25 -10.97 -1.85
C ASP A 239 0.13 -11.91 -2.32
N THR A 240 -0.96 -12.00 -1.54
CA THR A 240 -2.13 -12.79 -1.92
C THR A 240 -2.77 -12.28 -3.21
N GLY A 241 -2.83 -10.96 -3.40
CA GLY A 241 -3.32 -10.35 -4.65
C GLY A 241 -2.43 -10.66 -5.85
N ASP A 242 -1.11 -10.58 -5.68
CA ASP A 242 -0.16 -10.96 -6.73
C ASP A 242 -0.27 -12.43 -7.11
N LYS A 243 -0.48 -13.33 -6.13
CA LYS A 243 -0.71 -14.75 -6.37
C LYS A 243 -1.91 -14.96 -7.30
N PHE A 244 -3.07 -14.39 -6.98
CA PHE A 244 -4.28 -14.58 -7.77
C PHE A 244 -4.22 -13.91 -9.15
N ARG A 245 -3.57 -12.74 -9.23
CA ARG A 245 -3.26 -12.10 -10.52
C ARG A 245 -2.41 -13.00 -11.39
N PHE A 246 -1.32 -13.54 -10.86
CA PHE A 246 -0.45 -14.48 -11.57
C PHE A 246 -1.22 -15.73 -12.02
N PHE A 247 -2.02 -16.35 -11.15
CA PHE A 247 -2.83 -17.53 -11.50
C PHE A 247 -3.85 -17.25 -12.59
N SER A 248 -4.46 -16.06 -12.58
CA SER A 248 -5.39 -15.64 -13.62
C SER A 248 -4.67 -15.48 -14.97
N MET A 249 -3.50 -14.83 -14.99
CA MET A 249 -2.68 -14.70 -16.19
C MET A 249 -2.28 -16.07 -16.77
N VAL A 250 -1.86 -17.01 -15.91
CA VAL A 250 -1.52 -18.37 -16.33
C VAL A 250 -2.74 -19.06 -16.94
N ARG A 251 -3.88 -19.06 -16.25
CA ARG A 251 -5.12 -19.69 -16.76
C ARG A 251 -5.52 -19.12 -18.12
N ASP A 252 -5.53 -17.80 -18.25
CA ASP A 252 -5.98 -17.14 -19.47
C ASP A 252 -5.02 -17.43 -20.65
N LEU A 253 -3.71 -17.52 -20.39
CA LEU A 253 -2.73 -17.93 -21.39
C LEU A 253 -2.84 -19.42 -21.74
N MET A 254 -3.10 -20.30 -20.77
CA MET A 254 -3.28 -21.73 -21.00
C MET A 254 -4.46 -21.99 -21.93
N LEU A 255 -5.62 -21.39 -21.65
CA LEU A 255 -6.82 -21.51 -22.49
C LEU A 255 -6.57 -20.98 -23.91
N TRP A 256 -5.90 -19.83 -24.02
CA TRP A 256 -5.56 -19.27 -25.33
C TRP A 256 -4.60 -20.18 -26.12
N MET A 257 -3.59 -20.79 -25.47
CA MET A 257 -2.69 -21.74 -26.13
C MET A 257 -3.43 -23.01 -26.58
N GLU A 258 -4.38 -23.51 -25.79
CA GLU A 258 -5.24 -24.63 -26.18
C GLU A 258 -6.06 -24.31 -27.43
N ASP A 259 -6.62 -23.10 -27.51
CA ASP A 259 -7.34 -22.65 -28.70
C ASP A 259 -6.44 -22.54 -29.94
N VAL A 260 -5.22 -21.99 -29.79
CA VAL A 260 -4.26 -21.90 -30.90
C VAL A 260 -3.82 -23.28 -31.39
N ILE A 261 -3.53 -24.22 -30.47
CA ILE A 261 -3.19 -25.60 -30.84
C ILE A 261 -4.35 -26.24 -31.60
N ARG A 262 -5.58 -26.06 -31.12
CA ARG A 262 -6.78 -26.56 -31.81
C ARG A 262 -6.94 -25.95 -33.20
N LEU A 263 -6.67 -24.65 -33.38
CA LEU A 263 -6.69 -24.00 -34.69
C LEU A 263 -5.65 -24.60 -35.66
N ILE A 264 -4.44 -24.89 -35.18
CA ILE A 264 -3.39 -25.54 -35.97
C ILE A 264 -3.80 -26.95 -36.37
N GLU A 265 -4.36 -27.73 -35.44
CA GLU A 265 -4.72 -29.12 -35.66
C GLU A 265 -6.01 -29.32 -36.48
N ALA A 266 -6.90 -28.32 -36.51
CA ALA A 266 -8.16 -28.36 -37.26
C ALA A 266 -8.01 -27.99 -38.75
N GLN A 267 -6.83 -27.57 -39.21
CA GLN A 267 -6.62 -27.23 -40.61
C GLN A 267 -6.82 -28.45 -41.54
N GLU A 268 -7.53 -28.24 -42.64
CA GLU A 268 -7.81 -29.30 -43.63
C GLU A 268 -6.56 -29.76 -44.40
N ASN A 269 -6.70 -30.89 -45.10
CA ASN A 269 -5.68 -31.37 -46.04
C ASN A 269 -5.81 -30.66 -47.39
N PRO A 270 -4.69 -30.18 -47.97
CA PRO A 270 -4.68 -29.55 -49.27
C PRO A 270 -5.01 -30.57 -50.38
N ARG A 271 -5.56 -30.04 -51.48
CA ARG A 271 -5.95 -30.83 -52.68
C ARG A 271 -5.09 -30.49 -53.89
N ASP A 272 -4.57 -29.28 -53.93
CA ASP A 272 -3.69 -28.74 -54.97
C ASP A 272 -2.76 -27.66 -54.40
N VAL A 273 -1.77 -27.24 -55.18
CA VAL A 273 -0.79 -26.20 -54.78
C VAL A 273 -1.47 -24.92 -54.27
N SER A 274 -2.55 -24.45 -54.92
CA SER A 274 -3.23 -23.21 -54.53
C SER A 274 -3.84 -23.34 -53.13
N SER A 275 -4.39 -24.51 -52.82
CA SER A 275 -4.90 -24.82 -51.47
C SER A 275 -3.77 -24.91 -50.42
N VAL A 276 -2.58 -25.42 -50.79
CA VAL A 276 -1.42 -25.42 -49.90
C VAL A 276 -0.96 -24.00 -49.60
N GLU A 277 -0.82 -23.16 -50.63
CA GLU A 277 -0.39 -21.76 -50.49
C GLU A 277 -1.35 -20.95 -49.61
N LEU A 278 -2.66 -21.19 -49.74
CA LEU A 278 -3.67 -20.59 -48.86
C LEU A 278 -3.50 -21.04 -47.40
N LEU A 279 -3.32 -22.35 -47.17
CA LEU A 279 -3.08 -22.87 -45.82
C LEU A 279 -1.79 -22.33 -45.21
N MET A 280 -0.74 -22.16 -46.00
CA MET A 280 0.51 -21.53 -45.56
C MET A 280 0.31 -20.07 -45.15
N ASN A 281 -0.48 -19.31 -45.92
CA ASN A 281 -0.82 -17.93 -45.56
C ASN A 281 -1.60 -17.89 -44.23
N ASN A 282 -2.63 -18.72 -44.09
CA ASN A 282 -3.41 -18.84 -42.85
C ASN A 282 -2.51 -19.21 -41.65
N HIS A 283 -1.57 -20.14 -41.86
CA HIS A 283 -0.61 -20.57 -40.83
C HIS A 283 0.35 -19.45 -40.40
N GLN A 284 0.72 -18.57 -41.33
CA GLN A 284 1.48 -17.36 -41.04
C GLN A 284 0.64 -16.32 -40.26
N GLY A 285 -0.67 -16.28 -40.47
CA GLY A 285 -1.60 -15.51 -39.64
C GLY A 285 -1.59 -15.97 -38.18
N ILE A 286 -1.66 -17.28 -37.94
CA ILE A 286 -1.55 -17.86 -36.58
C ILE A 286 -0.21 -17.47 -35.93
N LYS A 287 0.88 -17.44 -36.70
CA LYS A 287 2.19 -16.99 -36.19
C LYS A 287 2.17 -15.54 -35.70
N ALA A 288 1.54 -14.65 -36.47
CA ALA A 288 1.40 -13.26 -36.08
C ALA A 288 0.58 -13.11 -34.80
N GLU A 289 -0.48 -13.92 -34.61
CA GLU A 289 -1.24 -13.97 -33.34
C GLU A 289 -0.37 -14.43 -32.16
N ILE A 290 0.45 -15.47 -32.37
CA ILE A 290 1.40 -15.95 -31.36
C ILE A 290 2.39 -14.86 -30.97
N ASP A 291 2.96 -14.16 -31.96
CA ASP A 291 3.93 -13.09 -31.74
C ASP A 291 3.32 -11.88 -31.03
N ALA A 292 2.08 -11.51 -31.39
CA ALA A 292 1.33 -10.45 -30.71
C ALA A 292 1.05 -10.76 -29.22
N ARG A 293 1.07 -12.04 -28.82
CA ARG A 293 0.84 -12.45 -27.43
C ARG A 293 2.11 -12.50 -26.59
N ASN A 294 3.29 -12.29 -27.17
CA ASN A 294 4.58 -12.49 -26.50
C ASN A 294 4.78 -11.59 -25.26
N ASP A 295 4.27 -10.36 -25.29
CA ASP A 295 4.35 -9.44 -24.14
C ASP A 295 3.54 -9.95 -22.94
N SER A 296 2.41 -10.61 -23.19
CA SER A 296 1.58 -11.20 -22.13
C SER A 296 2.29 -12.37 -21.44
N PHE A 297 3.00 -13.20 -22.21
CA PHE A 297 3.86 -14.25 -21.66
C PHE A 297 5.00 -13.65 -20.84
N THR A 298 5.65 -12.63 -21.37
CA THR A 298 6.79 -11.97 -20.70
C THR A 298 6.34 -11.41 -19.34
N ALA A 299 5.24 -10.64 -19.31
CA ALA A 299 4.68 -10.10 -18.08
C ALA A 299 4.29 -11.20 -17.07
N CYS A 300 3.68 -12.30 -17.53
CA CYS A 300 3.30 -13.43 -16.66
C CYS A 300 4.53 -14.11 -16.04
N ILE A 301 5.54 -14.39 -16.86
CA ILE A 301 6.79 -15.05 -16.44
C ILE A 301 7.58 -14.15 -15.50
N GLU A 302 7.68 -12.86 -15.78
CA GLU A 302 8.36 -11.88 -14.92
C GLU A 302 7.68 -11.76 -13.56
N LEU A 303 6.35 -11.68 -13.52
CA LEU A 303 5.60 -11.68 -12.26
C LEU A 303 5.86 -12.97 -11.45
N GLY A 304 5.80 -14.13 -12.09
CA GLY A 304 6.09 -15.41 -11.43
C GLY A 304 7.53 -15.48 -10.90
N LYS A 305 8.52 -15.07 -11.69
CA LYS A 305 9.93 -15.02 -11.27
C LYS A 305 10.15 -14.04 -10.12
N SER A 306 9.51 -12.87 -10.17
CA SER A 306 9.55 -11.89 -9.08
C SER A 306 8.98 -12.47 -7.79
N LEU A 307 7.85 -13.16 -7.85
CA LEU A 307 7.26 -13.83 -6.69
C LEU A 307 8.21 -14.87 -6.08
N LEU A 308 8.87 -15.68 -6.91
CA LEU A 308 9.86 -16.66 -6.44
C LEU A 308 11.10 -15.98 -5.83
N ALA A 309 11.61 -14.91 -6.44
CA ALA A 309 12.75 -14.16 -5.93
C ALA A 309 12.48 -13.55 -4.55
N ARG A 310 11.23 -13.13 -4.30
CA ARG A 310 10.74 -12.62 -3.01
C ARG A 310 10.44 -13.72 -1.98
N LYS A 311 10.68 -15.00 -2.31
CA LYS A 311 10.33 -16.17 -1.48
C LYS A 311 8.86 -16.14 -1.04
N HIS A 312 7.98 -15.86 -1.98
CA HIS A 312 6.54 -15.79 -1.73
C HIS A 312 6.02 -17.09 -1.07
N TYR A 313 5.06 -16.99 -0.15
CA TYR A 313 4.59 -18.14 0.64
C TYR A 313 4.02 -19.30 -0.21
N ALA A 314 3.51 -18.99 -1.41
CA ALA A 314 3.03 -19.96 -2.40
C ALA A 314 4.07 -20.34 -3.47
N SER A 315 5.38 -20.27 -3.16
CA SER A 315 6.46 -20.47 -4.14
C SER A 315 6.37 -21.80 -4.90
N GLU A 316 6.03 -22.91 -4.23
CA GLU A 316 5.92 -24.22 -4.88
C GLU A 316 4.81 -24.25 -5.95
N GLU A 317 3.61 -23.74 -5.62
CA GLU A 317 2.50 -23.64 -6.58
C GLU A 317 2.84 -22.70 -7.74
N ILE A 318 3.53 -21.58 -7.46
CA ILE A 318 3.93 -20.60 -8.49
C ILE A 318 4.94 -21.23 -9.45
N LYS A 319 5.90 -21.98 -8.92
CA LYS A 319 6.90 -22.69 -9.72
C LYS A 319 6.26 -23.75 -10.61
N ASP A 320 5.34 -24.55 -10.07
CA ASP A 320 4.57 -25.54 -10.84
C ASP A 320 3.79 -24.88 -11.99
N LYS A 321 3.09 -23.78 -11.70
CA LYS A 321 2.36 -23.02 -12.73
C LYS A 321 3.26 -22.39 -13.79
N LEU A 322 4.45 -21.92 -13.43
CA LEU A 322 5.44 -21.43 -14.40
C LEU A 322 5.92 -22.56 -15.33
N LEU A 323 6.19 -23.75 -14.78
CA LEU A 323 6.60 -24.90 -15.58
C LEU A 323 5.49 -25.32 -16.55
N GLN A 324 4.26 -25.46 -16.07
CA GLN A 324 3.09 -25.76 -16.92
C GLN A 324 2.93 -24.75 -18.06
N LEU A 325 3.07 -23.45 -17.76
CA LEU A 325 3.00 -22.39 -18.77
C LEU A 325 4.11 -22.51 -19.81
N MET A 326 5.35 -22.79 -19.38
CA MET A 326 6.50 -22.94 -20.27
C MET A 326 6.39 -24.18 -21.16
N ASP A 327 5.97 -25.31 -20.59
CA ASP A 327 5.80 -26.56 -21.32
C ASP A 327 4.68 -26.44 -22.36
N LYS A 328 3.54 -25.85 -21.99
CA LYS A 328 2.43 -25.64 -22.93
C LYS A 328 2.79 -24.65 -24.04
N ARG A 329 3.58 -23.62 -23.71
CA ARG A 329 4.10 -22.67 -24.71
C ARG A 329 5.03 -23.36 -25.70
N LYS A 330 5.89 -24.25 -25.21
CA LYS A 330 6.77 -25.05 -26.05
C LYS A 330 5.97 -25.98 -26.98
N ASP A 331 5.01 -26.72 -26.43
CA ASP A 331 4.10 -27.59 -27.20
C ASP A 331 3.41 -26.83 -28.35
N MET A 332 2.83 -25.66 -28.06
CA MET A 332 2.21 -24.81 -29.08
C MET A 332 3.18 -24.39 -30.19
N ILE A 333 4.40 -23.97 -29.84
CA ILE A 333 5.43 -23.56 -30.81
C ILE A 333 5.87 -24.76 -31.66
N ASP A 334 6.10 -25.91 -31.02
CA ASP A 334 6.52 -27.13 -31.70
C ASP A 334 5.44 -27.62 -32.69
N LYS A 335 4.15 -27.57 -32.29
CA LYS A 335 3.00 -27.88 -33.18
C LYS A 335 2.92 -26.93 -34.37
N TRP A 336 3.17 -25.65 -34.16
CA TRP A 336 3.18 -24.67 -35.24
C TRP A 336 4.35 -24.94 -36.22
N GLU A 337 5.54 -25.22 -35.70
CA GLU A 337 6.72 -25.56 -36.51
C GLU A 337 6.54 -26.85 -37.30
N ASP A 338 6.04 -27.93 -36.66
CA ASP A 338 5.75 -29.22 -37.29
C ASP A 338 4.76 -29.05 -38.46
N ARG A 339 3.67 -28.27 -38.25
CA ARG A 339 2.69 -28.00 -39.31
C ARG A 339 3.26 -27.16 -40.45
N ARG A 340 4.12 -26.18 -40.14
CA ARG A 340 4.79 -25.35 -41.16
C ARG A 340 5.66 -26.19 -42.08
N GLU A 341 6.47 -27.07 -41.49
CA GLU A 341 7.35 -27.94 -42.25
C GLU A 341 6.56 -28.95 -43.10
N TRP A 342 5.49 -29.51 -42.55
CA TRP A 342 4.58 -30.36 -43.32
C TRP A 342 3.94 -29.60 -44.51
N LEU A 343 3.50 -28.35 -44.33
CA LEU A 343 2.95 -27.53 -45.40
C LEU A 343 3.99 -27.21 -46.49
N ARG A 344 5.26 -27.03 -46.12
CA ARG A 344 6.36 -26.87 -47.09
C ARG A 344 6.55 -28.14 -47.92
N LEU A 345 6.64 -29.30 -47.25
CA LEU A 345 6.84 -30.58 -47.94
C LEU A 345 5.67 -30.92 -48.87
N ILE A 346 4.43 -30.71 -48.43
CA ILE A 346 3.25 -31.01 -49.25
C ILE A 346 3.12 -30.05 -50.44
N LEU A 347 3.62 -28.81 -50.32
CA LEU A 347 3.71 -27.87 -51.45
C LEU A 347 4.61 -28.43 -52.54
N GLU A 348 5.82 -28.89 -52.17
CA GLU A 348 6.78 -29.48 -53.10
C GLU A 348 6.18 -30.70 -53.81
N VAL A 349 5.48 -31.58 -53.08
CA VAL A 349 4.80 -32.75 -53.64
C VAL A 349 3.72 -32.35 -54.65
N HIS A 350 2.86 -31.38 -54.32
CA HIS A 350 1.81 -30.93 -55.24
C HIS A 350 2.36 -30.19 -56.47
N GLN A 351 3.46 -29.44 -56.31
CA GLN A 351 4.16 -28.79 -57.43
C GLN A 351 4.76 -29.83 -58.37
N PHE A 352 5.48 -30.82 -57.82
CA PHE A 352 6.01 -31.93 -58.61
C PHE A 352 4.89 -32.70 -59.33
N GLY A 353 3.80 -33.02 -58.63
CA GLY A 353 2.66 -33.72 -59.24
C GLY A 353 2.03 -32.94 -60.40
N ARG A 354 1.92 -31.61 -60.27
CA ARG A 354 1.48 -30.73 -61.36
C ARG A 354 2.46 -30.77 -62.54
N ASP A 355 3.75 -30.61 -62.28
CA ASP A 355 4.78 -30.57 -63.31
C ASP A 355 4.91 -31.92 -64.04
N ALA A 356 4.82 -33.02 -63.31
CA ALA A 356 4.74 -34.38 -63.84
C ALA A 356 3.50 -34.57 -64.72
N GLY A 357 2.32 -34.08 -64.30
CA GLY A 357 1.11 -34.13 -65.12
C GLY A 357 1.21 -33.31 -66.41
N VAL A 358 1.84 -32.13 -66.36
CA VAL A 358 2.13 -31.31 -67.55
C VAL A 358 3.08 -32.06 -68.49
N ALA A 359 4.12 -32.69 -67.94
CA ALA A 359 5.07 -33.47 -68.71
C ALA A 359 4.44 -34.71 -69.35
N GLU A 360 3.60 -35.45 -68.62
CA GLU A 360 2.85 -36.60 -69.12
C GLU A 360 1.92 -36.19 -70.28
N ALA A 361 1.14 -35.12 -70.09
CA ALA A 361 0.27 -34.59 -71.15
C ALA A 361 1.06 -34.16 -72.39
N TRP A 362 2.24 -33.55 -72.20
CA TRP A 362 3.13 -33.22 -73.32
C TRP A 362 3.62 -34.48 -74.04
N LEU A 363 4.10 -35.49 -73.30
CA LEU A 363 4.60 -36.75 -73.86
C LEU A 363 3.51 -37.48 -74.66
N LEU A 364 2.31 -37.64 -74.09
CA LEU A 364 1.16 -38.24 -74.77
C LEU A 364 0.78 -37.46 -76.02
N GLY A 365 0.88 -36.13 -75.98
CA GLY A 365 0.66 -35.27 -77.15
C GLY A 365 1.67 -35.48 -78.28
N GLN A 366 2.86 -36.01 -78.00
CA GLN A 366 3.88 -36.32 -79.02
C GLN A 366 3.74 -37.73 -79.61
N GLU A 367 2.98 -38.64 -78.98
CA GLU A 367 2.81 -40.01 -79.49
C GLU A 367 2.32 -40.06 -80.94
N PRO A 368 1.27 -39.32 -81.37
CA PRO A 368 0.80 -39.37 -82.75
C PRO A 368 1.85 -38.92 -83.77
N TYR A 369 2.71 -37.97 -83.38
CA TYR A 369 3.80 -37.49 -84.22
C TYR A 369 4.88 -38.57 -84.38
N LEU A 370 5.28 -39.24 -83.29
CA LEU A 370 6.30 -40.29 -83.29
C LEU A 370 5.84 -41.58 -83.99
N PHE A 371 4.54 -41.88 -83.95
CA PHE A 371 3.95 -43.02 -84.69
C PHE A 371 3.68 -42.73 -86.18
N GLY A 372 3.90 -41.49 -86.64
CA GLY A 372 3.75 -41.13 -88.04
C GLY A 372 4.72 -41.91 -88.93
N ARG A 373 4.20 -42.57 -89.99
CA ARG A 373 5.02 -43.33 -90.96
C ARG A 373 5.51 -42.50 -92.14
N GLU A 374 5.37 -41.17 -92.07
CA GLU A 374 5.73 -40.26 -93.15
C GLU A 374 7.26 -40.07 -93.18
N LEU A 375 7.90 -40.55 -94.25
CA LEU A 375 9.35 -40.44 -94.46
C LEU A 375 9.74 -39.36 -95.49
N GLY A 376 8.75 -38.62 -96.02
CA GLY A 376 8.92 -37.64 -97.10
C GLY A 376 9.08 -38.28 -98.49
N GLN A 377 8.67 -37.56 -99.53
CA GLN A 377 8.78 -37.98 -100.94
C GLN A 377 9.82 -37.16 -101.72
N SER A 378 10.48 -36.18 -101.07
CA SER A 378 11.53 -35.34 -101.64
C SER A 378 12.59 -34.98 -100.61
N VAL A 379 13.79 -34.60 -101.07
CA VAL A 379 14.90 -34.16 -100.20
C VAL A 379 14.47 -32.99 -99.30
N ASP A 380 13.75 -32.01 -99.85
CA ASP A 380 13.21 -30.88 -99.10
C ASP A 380 12.21 -31.30 -98.00
N GLU A 381 11.38 -32.33 -98.24
CA GLU A 381 10.46 -32.86 -97.23
C GLU A 381 11.20 -33.63 -96.15
N VAL A 382 12.20 -34.44 -96.52
CA VAL A 382 13.03 -35.17 -95.55
C VAL A 382 13.83 -34.20 -94.67
N GLU A 383 14.43 -33.14 -95.22
CA GLU A 383 15.13 -32.12 -94.43
C GLU A 383 14.20 -31.39 -93.46
N LYS A 384 12.95 -31.12 -93.85
CA LYS A 384 11.94 -30.53 -92.96
C LYS A 384 11.55 -31.50 -91.84
N LEU A 385 11.41 -32.79 -92.15
CA LEU A 385 11.14 -33.84 -91.15
C LEU A 385 12.29 -34.00 -90.15
N ILE A 386 13.54 -33.97 -90.62
CA ILE A 386 14.75 -34.00 -89.77
C ILE A 386 14.76 -32.78 -88.84
N LYS A 387 14.61 -31.55 -89.37
CA LYS A 387 14.57 -30.33 -88.53
C LYS A 387 13.46 -30.36 -87.49
N ARG A 388 12.28 -30.90 -87.83
CA ARG A 388 11.17 -31.07 -86.89
C ARG A 388 11.51 -32.08 -85.80
N HIS A 389 12.20 -33.16 -86.14
CA HIS A 389 12.65 -34.17 -85.18
C HIS A 389 13.72 -33.62 -84.23
N GLU A 390 14.72 -32.90 -84.74
CA GLU A 390 15.73 -32.22 -83.92
C GLU A 390 15.10 -31.21 -82.94
N ALA A 391 14.03 -30.52 -83.35
CA ALA A 391 13.29 -29.61 -82.48
C ALA A 391 12.52 -30.36 -81.37
N PHE A 392 11.95 -31.52 -81.69
CA PHE A 392 11.35 -32.42 -80.70
C PHE A 392 12.41 -32.92 -79.71
N GLU A 393 13.56 -33.42 -80.17
CA GLU A 393 14.63 -33.93 -79.30
C GLU A 393 15.15 -32.86 -78.33
N LYS A 394 15.33 -31.62 -78.81
CA LYS A 394 15.70 -30.49 -77.94
C LYS A 394 14.65 -30.23 -76.87
N SER A 395 13.36 -30.28 -77.23
CA SER A 395 12.25 -30.05 -76.29
C SER A 395 12.13 -31.20 -75.29
N ALA A 396 12.32 -32.45 -75.72
CA ALA A 396 12.34 -33.63 -74.88
C ALA A 396 13.50 -33.62 -73.89
N ALA A 397 14.71 -33.23 -74.34
CA ALA A 397 15.87 -33.08 -73.47
C ALA A 397 15.66 -31.99 -72.41
N HIS A 398 15.02 -30.87 -72.79
CA HIS A 398 14.68 -29.81 -71.85
C HIS A 398 13.66 -30.28 -70.80
N LEU A 399 12.59 -30.97 -71.22
CA LEU A 399 11.59 -31.53 -70.31
C LEU A 399 12.19 -32.59 -69.38
N GLY A 400 13.04 -33.48 -69.91
CA GLY A 400 13.76 -34.47 -69.12
C GLY A 400 14.68 -33.84 -68.08
N GLY A 401 15.38 -32.76 -68.44
CA GLY A 401 16.18 -31.98 -67.49
C GLY A 401 15.34 -31.33 -66.39
N ALA A 402 14.18 -30.76 -66.75
CA ALA A 402 13.26 -30.15 -65.79
C ALA A 402 12.68 -31.17 -64.79
N LEU A 403 12.24 -32.33 -65.27
CA LEU A 403 11.71 -33.40 -64.41
C LEU A 403 12.77 -34.04 -63.51
N LEU A 404 14.01 -34.24 -64.01
CA LEU A 404 15.11 -34.78 -63.20
C LEU A 404 15.50 -33.82 -62.08
N SER A 405 15.57 -32.52 -62.38
CA SER A 405 15.79 -31.49 -61.36
C SER A 405 14.64 -31.41 -60.35
N ALA A 406 13.42 -31.74 -60.74
CA ALA A 406 12.26 -31.76 -59.86
C ALA A 406 12.11 -33.08 -59.08
N GLY A 407 12.68 -34.19 -59.58
CA GLY A 407 12.57 -35.54 -59.02
C GLY A 407 13.66 -35.93 -58.02
N GLU A 408 14.73 -35.14 -57.87
CA GLU A 408 15.70 -35.27 -56.76
C GLU A 408 15.13 -34.88 -55.39
N VAL A 409 13.85 -34.48 -55.33
CA VAL A 409 13.14 -34.17 -54.10
C VAL A 409 12.88 -35.48 -53.33
N ASP A 410 13.37 -35.51 -52.09
CA ASP A 410 13.53 -36.68 -51.23
C ASP A 410 12.17 -37.24 -50.77
N TYR A 411 11.52 -38.06 -51.62
CA TYR A 411 10.23 -38.72 -51.35
C TYR A 411 10.22 -39.57 -50.06
N VAL A 412 11.40 -39.93 -49.54
CA VAL A 412 11.57 -40.69 -48.29
C VAL A 412 11.24 -39.83 -47.05
N GLY A 413 11.42 -38.51 -47.12
CA GLY A 413 11.10 -37.59 -46.02
C GLY A 413 9.60 -37.38 -45.80
N VAL A 414 8.80 -37.43 -46.87
CA VAL A 414 7.34 -37.19 -46.83
C VAL A 414 6.61 -38.32 -46.08
N ILE A 415 6.90 -39.58 -46.41
CA ILE A 415 6.30 -40.75 -45.76
C ILE A 415 6.83 -40.94 -44.32
N GLY A 416 8.09 -40.54 -44.07
CA GLY A 416 8.68 -40.54 -42.73
C GLY A 416 8.03 -39.52 -41.81
N SER A 417 7.77 -38.30 -42.30
CA SER A 417 7.15 -37.22 -41.54
C SER A 417 5.71 -37.53 -41.13
N GLU A 418 4.92 -38.15 -42.02
CA GLU A 418 3.52 -38.54 -41.76
C GLU A 418 3.42 -39.66 -40.70
N LYS A 419 4.35 -40.62 -40.69
CA LYS A 419 4.48 -41.62 -39.62
C LYS A 419 5.00 -41.05 -38.31
N THR A 420 5.88 -40.05 -38.36
CA THR A 420 6.41 -39.41 -37.14
C THR A 420 5.36 -38.51 -36.49
N ALA A 421 4.57 -37.77 -37.30
CA ALA A 421 3.42 -36.99 -36.84
C ALA A 421 2.28 -37.86 -36.28
N ARG A 422 2.04 -39.03 -36.89
CA ARG A 422 1.05 -40.01 -36.42
C ARG A 422 1.53 -40.79 -35.19
N GLY A 423 2.81 -41.16 -35.12
CA GLY A 423 3.43 -41.82 -33.97
C GLY A 423 3.58 -40.92 -32.73
N ARG A 424 3.80 -39.60 -32.92
CA ARG A 424 3.72 -38.62 -31.81
C ARG A 424 2.28 -38.39 -31.33
N ARG A 425 1.26 -38.54 -32.21
CA ARG A 425 -0.16 -38.50 -31.82
C ARG A 425 -0.57 -39.69 -30.95
N GLU A 426 -0.06 -40.90 -31.24
CA GLU A 426 -0.40 -42.12 -30.48
C GLU A 426 0.36 -42.26 -29.14
N ASN A 427 1.58 -41.69 -29.02
CA ASN A 427 2.35 -41.75 -27.78
C ASN A 427 2.01 -40.66 -26.74
N ALA A 428 1.13 -39.71 -27.06
CA ALA A 428 0.71 -38.66 -26.12
C ALA A 428 -0.35 -39.11 -25.10
N GLU A 429 -0.87 -40.34 -25.20
CA GLU A 429 -1.93 -40.87 -24.32
C GLU A 429 -1.40 -41.70 -23.12
N THR A 430 -0.10 -41.74 -22.85
CA THR A 430 0.42 -42.37 -21.61
C THR A 430 1.51 -41.52 -20.92
N PRO A 431 1.36 -41.22 -19.62
CA PRO A 431 2.34 -40.41 -18.90
C PRO A 431 3.51 -41.29 -18.47
N PHE A 432 4.71 -41.03 -19.01
CA PHE A 432 5.93 -41.62 -18.45
C PHE A 432 6.61 -40.64 -17.51
N ALA A 433 6.40 -40.88 -16.23
CA ALA A 433 7.21 -40.37 -15.13
C ALA A 433 8.64 -40.94 -15.24
N GLY A 434 9.63 -40.12 -14.92
CA GLY A 434 10.91 -40.64 -14.41
C GLY A 434 12.16 -40.02 -15.00
N ALA A 435 12.80 -39.23 -14.14
CA ALA A 435 14.23 -38.92 -14.10
C ALA A 435 14.78 -37.98 -15.17
N PHE A 436 15.20 -36.78 -14.75
CA PHE A 436 16.64 -36.50 -14.72
C PHE A 436 16.99 -35.51 -13.60
N THR A 437 17.98 -35.92 -12.82
CA THR A 437 18.64 -35.21 -11.74
C THR A 437 19.53 -34.09 -12.26
N GLY A 438 19.50 -32.97 -11.53
CA GLY A 438 20.49 -31.90 -11.40
C GLY A 438 21.63 -31.77 -12.41
N ALA A 439 21.60 -30.69 -13.18
CA ALA A 439 22.73 -29.79 -13.39
C ALA A 439 22.18 -28.44 -13.86
N GLY A 440 22.46 -27.38 -13.12
CA GLY A 440 22.09 -26.03 -13.52
C GLY A 440 22.98 -25.54 -14.66
N LEU A 441 22.38 -25.04 -15.74
CA LEU A 441 23.06 -24.23 -16.73
C LEU A 441 22.13 -23.13 -17.27
N THR A 442 22.76 -21.99 -17.48
CA THR A 442 22.22 -20.67 -17.79
C THR A 442 21.76 -20.53 -19.25
N THR A 443 20.85 -19.58 -19.46
CA THR A 443 20.08 -19.25 -20.68
C THR A 443 20.88 -18.75 -21.90
N ALA A 444 22.03 -19.32 -22.26
CA ALA A 444 22.84 -18.82 -23.38
C ALA A 444 23.29 -19.85 -24.45
N GLU A 445 22.87 -21.12 -24.40
CA GLU A 445 23.44 -22.17 -25.29
C GLU A 445 22.44 -22.86 -26.24
N TRP A 446 21.24 -22.30 -26.45
CA TRP A 446 20.20 -22.92 -27.31
C TRP A 446 20.22 -22.49 -28.79
N SER A 447 21.39 -22.16 -29.36
CA SER A 447 21.51 -21.78 -30.78
C SER A 447 22.68 -22.38 -31.55
N ARG A 448 23.27 -23.50 -31.10
CA ARG A 448 24.40 -24.13 -31.83
C ARG A 448 24.30 -25.64 -32.09
N GLU A 449 23.16 -26.25 -31.87
CA GLU A 449 23.01 -27.71 -32.03
C GLU A 449 22.11 -28.13 -33.20
N ARG A 450 22.27 -27.46 -34.36
CA ARG A 450 21.66 -27.92 -35.64
C ARG A 450 22.61 -27.90 -36.85
N THR A 451 23.92 -27.79 -36.65
CA THR A 451 24.93 -27.72 -37.73
C THR A 451 26.00 -28.81 -37.70
N ALA A 452 25.79 -29.93 -36.99
CA ALA A 452 26.82 -30.98 -36.85
C ALA A 452 26.50 -32.36 -37.46
N GLU A 453 25.38 -32.54 -38.17
CA GLU A 453 25.02 -33.86 -38.77
C GLU A 453 24.86 -33.85 -40.30
N ARG A 454 25.65 -33.03 -41.00
CA ARG A 454 25.75 -33.10 -42.47
C ARG A 454 27.19 -33.05 -42.97
N THR A 455 28.06 -33.91 -42.45
CA THR A 455 29.33 -34.22 -43.16
C THR A 455 29.79 -35.66 -42.90
N ALA A 456 29.12 -36.63 -43.49
CA ALA A 456 29.71 -37.93 -43.74
C ALA A 456 29.07 -38.50 -45.01
N LEU A 457 29.93 -38.88 -45.97
CA LEU A 457 29.69 -39.56 -47.25
C LEU A 457 30.10 -38.72 -48.48
N ARG A 458 31.41 -38.73 -48.76
CA ARG A 458 31.89 -38.84 -50.14
C ARG A 458 33.04 -39.86 -50.22
N PRO A 459 33.02 -40.79 -51.18
CA PRO A 459 34.10 -41.73 -51.42
C PRO A 459 35.23 -41.09 -52.24
N GLY A 460 36.47 -41.41 -51.89
CA GLY A 460 37.66 -40.99 -52.61
C GLY A 460 37.93 -41.85 -53.84
N PHE A 461 38.30 -41.21 -54.95
CA PHE A 461 39.02 -41.80 -56.07
C PHE A 461 40.04 -40.79 -56.62
N LEU A 462 41.32 -41.17 -56.53
CA LEU A 462 42.44 -40.99 -57.47
C LEU A 462 42.67 -39.65 -58.22
N GLN A 463 43.88 -39.08 -58.07
CA GLN A 463 44.93 -39.15 -59.11
C GLN A 463 46.26 -38.42 -58.72
N VAL A 464 47.37 -39.15 -58.89
CA VAL A 464 48.59 -38.79 -59.65
C VAL A 464 49.48 -37.63 -59.17
N SER A 465 50.59 -37.96 -58.51
CA SER A 465 51.97 -37.98 -59.06
C SER A 465 52.97 -38.33 -57.96
#